data_AF-A0A516NS67-F1
#
_entry.id   AF-A0A516NS67-F1
#
_cell.length_a   1.000
_cell.length_b   1.000
_cell.length_c   1.000
_cell.angle_alpha   90.00
_cell.angle_beta   90.00
_cell.angle_gamma   90.00
#
_symmetry.space_group_name_H-M   'P 1'
#
loop_
_entity.id
_entity.type
_entity.pdbx_description
1 polymer ?
#
loop_
_entity_poly.entity_id
_entity_poly.type
_entity_poly.pdbx_seq_one_letter_code
_entity_poly.pdbx_strand_id
1 'polypeptide(L)'
;MALPDVPGYSDAESQPLTAGLLPPSDLLLRACRGHRVIGGPLLWFAHDLAVLHEKRLVGRGGTGPDTDPTSIVENKRRRIELVMAIDDWVVRNLPQHRLGATLHTETVGSVIDRLAEASVRAHHALMTLDANDEILHSAWHHLAELSDAYDDLVRDVLAGRRRLPAW
;
A
#
# COMPACT_ATOMS: atom_id res chain seq x y z
N MET A 1 57.96 2.50 -0.20
CA MET A 1 57.01 3.64 -0.16
C MET A 1 55.75 3.16 -0.86
N ALA A 2 54.79 2.65 -0.08
CA ALA A 2 53.60 1.97 -0.57
C ALA A 2 52.49 3.00 -0.82
N LEU A 3 51.89 2.97 -2.01
CA LEU A 3 50.67 3.69 -2.35
C LEU A 3 49.48 2.75 -2.09
N PRO A 4 48.38 3.21 -1.48
CA PRO A 4 47.23 2.37 -1.17
C PRO A 4 46.39 2.10 -2.43
N ASP A 5 46.04 0.83 -2.59
CA ASP A 5 45.09 0.28 -3.54
C ASP A 5 43.74 0.98 -3.40
N VAL A 6 43.22 1.53 -4.49
CA VAL A 6 41.87 2.08 -4.56
C VAL A 6 40.94 0.91 -4.84
N PRO A 7 40.02 0.53 -3.92
CA PRO A 7 39.06 -0.51 -4.26
C PRO A 7 38.18 0.05 -5.36
N GLY A 8 38.21 -0.65 -6.51
CA GLY A 8 37.40 -0.38 -7.68
C GLY A 8 35.97 -0.12 -7.24
N TYR A 9 35.46 1.03 -7.66
CA TYR A 9 34.04 1.34 -7.63
C TYR A 9 33.34 0.20 -8.36
N SER A 10 32.83 -0.77 -7.60
CA SER A 10 31.94 -1.77 -8.15
C SER A 10 30.81 -0.99 -8.78
N ASP A 11 30.76 -1.04 -10.11
CA ASP A 11 29.53 -0.90 -10.87
C ASP A 11 28.50 -1.72 -10.11
N ALA A 12 27.70 -1.03 -9.30
CA ALA A 12 26.44 -1.54 -8.85
C ALA A 12 25.66 -1.69 -10.15
N GLU A 13 25.80 -2.89 -10.71
CA GLU A 13 25.09 -3.38 -11.86
C GLU A 13 23.71 -2.75 -11.78
N SER A 14 23.44 -1.90 -12.76
CA SER A 14 22.10 -1.46 -13.09
C SER A 14 21.36 -2.72 -13.52
N GLN A 15 21.00 -3.55 -12.55
CA GLN A 15 20.09 -4.65 -12.73
C GLN A 15 18.80 -3.96 -13.19
N PRO A 16 18.32 -4.25 -14.41
CA PRO A 16 17.01 -3.77 -14.80
C PRO A 16 16.06 -4.22 -13.71
N LEU A 17 15.33 -3.26 -13.13
CA LEU A 17 14.46 -3.40 -11.97
C LEU A 17 13.26 -4.31 -12.32
N THR A 18 13.51 -5.59 -12.57
CA THR A 18 12.60 -6.69 -12.23
C THR A 18 12.64 -6.90 -10.71
N ALA A 19 12.52 -5.82 -9.94
CA ALA A 19 12.17 -5.87 -8.54
C ALA A 19 10.71 -6.34 -8.47
N GLY A 20 10.41 -7.27 -7.56
CA GLY A 20 9.14 -7.98 -7.45
C GLY A 20 7.91 -7.18 -7.91
N LEU A 21 7.18 -7.75 -8.87
CA LEU A 21 6.08 -7.11 -9.59
C LEU A 21 5.01 -6.48 -8.67
N LEU A 22 4.90 -6.94 -7.42
CA LEU A 22 4.11 -6.32 -6.37
C LEU A 22 4.97 -6.25 -5.09
N PRO A 23 4.99 -5.11 -4.37
CA PRO A 23 5.70 -4.99 -3.11
C PRO A 23 5.02 -5.84 -2.02
N PRO A 24 5.75 -6.39 -1.04
CA PRO A 24 5.14 -7.05 0.13
C PRO A 24 4.41 -6.04 1.04
N SER A 25 3.51 -6.55 1.87
CA SER A 25 2.73 -5.76 2.84
C SER A 25 3.60 -4.83 3.70
N ASP A 26 4.74 -5.32 4.21
CA ASP A 26 5.66 -4.55 5.04
C ASP A 26 6.15 -3.25 4.38
N LEU A 27 6.48 -3.30 3.07
CA LEU A 27 6.92 -2.11 2.35
C LEU A 27 5.78 -1.12 2.14
N LEU A 28 4.56 -1.60 1.89
CA LEU A 28 3.37 -0.76 1.80
C LEU A 28 3.07 -0.09 3.14
N LEU A 29 3.09 -0.84 4.25
CA LEU A 29 2.87 -0.29 5.59
C LEU A 29 3.93 0.77 5.93
N ARG A 30 5.19 0.53 5.56
CA ARG A 30 6.26 1.51 5.74
C ARG A 30 6.04 2.78 4.91
N ALA A 31 5.55 2.63 3.67
CA ALA A 31 5.18 3.74 2.79
C ALA A 31 4.00 4.54 3.34
N CYS A 32 2.95 3.87 3.79
CA CYS A 32 1.78 4.47 4.45
C CYS A 32 2.19 5.33 5.66
N ARG A 33 3.29 4.96 6.33
CA ARG A 33 3.86 5.70 7.46
C ARG A 33 4.72 6.90 7.08
N GLY A 34 4.94 7.15 5.80
CA GLY A 34 5.79 8.24 5.32
C GLY A 34 7.29 7.98 5.49
N HIS A 35 7.70 6.74 5.77
CA HIS A 35 9.11 6.40 5.71
C HIS A 35 9.58 6.46 4.26
N ARG A 36 10.81 6.95 4.06
CA ARG A 36 11.46 6.93 2.75
C ARG A 36 11.70 5.48 2.34
N VAL A 37 10.83 4.98 1.47
CA VAL A 37 10.98 3.70 0.79
C VAL A 37 11.43 3.97 -0.63
N ILE A 38 12.50 3.30 -1.04
CA ILE A 38 12.96 3.32 -2.43
C ILE A 38 12.17 2.22 -3.14
N GLY A 39 11.34 2.57 -4.12
CA GLY A 39 10.57 1.58 -4.86
C GLY A 39 9.65 2.16 -5.92
N GLY A 40 8.85 1.26 -6.51
CA GLY A 40 7.97 1.56 -7.64
C GLY A 40 6.76 2.46 -7.28
N PRO A 41 5.98 2.87 -8.30
CA PRO A 41 4.87 3.81 -8.15
C PRO A 41 3.77 3.35 -7.17
N LEU A 42 3.63 2.03 -6.94
CA LEU A 42 2.73 1.47 -5.93
C LEU A 42 2.96 2.00 -4.52
N LEU A 43 4.22 2.20 -4.11
CA LEU A 43 4.54 2.70 -2.77
C LEU A 43 4.13 4.18 -2.63
N TRP A 44 4.24 4.95 -3.71
CA TRP A 44 3.77 6.33 -3.77
C TRP A 44 2.25 6.41 -3.67
N PHE A 45 1.54 5.54 -4.42
CA PHE A 45 0.09 5.49 -4.33
C PHE A 45 -0.41 5.05 -2.95
N ALA A 46 0.25 4.07 -2.32
CA ALA A 46 -0.09 3.65 -0.95
C ALA A 46 0.12 4.78 0.08
N HIS A 47 1.21 5.55 -0.07
CA HIS A 47 1.44 6.74 0.75
C HIS A 47 0.34 7.79 0.56
N ASP A 48 0.01 8.13 -0.68
CA ASP A 48 -1.04 9.11 -0.98
C ASP A 48 -2.42 8.67 -0.45
N LEU A 49 -2.75 7.38 -0.55
CA LEU A 49 -3.96 6.81 0.05
C LEU A 49 -3.97 6.97 1.57
N ALA A 50 -2.85 6.69 2.24
CA ALA A 50 -2.73 6.87 3.68
C ALA A 50 -2.92 8.34 4.09
N VAL A 51 -2.34 9.29 3.33
CA VAL A 51 -2.53 10.74 3.58
C VAL A 51 -4.00 11.14 3.41
N LEU A 52 -4.72 10.58 2.43
CA LEU A 52 -6.15 10.84 2.27
C LEU A 52 -6.98 10.29 3.43
N HIS A 53 -6.65 9.10 3.93
CA HIS A 53 -7.32 8.50 5.09
C HIS A 53 -7.02 9.26 6.38
N GLU A 54 -5.79 9.73 6.56
CA GLU A 54 -5.40 10.54 7.72
C GLU A 54 -6.16 11.88 7.73
N LYS A 55 -6.22 12.57 6.58
CA LYS A 55 -7.01 13.81 6.43
C LYS A 55 -8.49 13.60 6.78
N ARG A 56 -9.05 12.44 6.43
CA ARG A 56 -10.44 12.10 6.75
C ARG A 56 -10.63 11.82 8.25
N LEU A 57 -9.68 11.13 8.87
CA LEU A 57 -9.77 10.69 10.27
C LEU A 57 -9.48 11.83 11.27
N VAL A 58 -8.44 12.64 11.01
CA VAL A 58 -7.96 13.71 11.91
C VAL A 58 -8.54 15.09 11.54
N GLY A 59 -9.01 15.23 10.30
CA GLY A 59 -9.46 16.50 9.72
C GLY A 59 -8.34 17.51 9.50
N ARG A 60 -8.70 18.68 8.99
CA ARG A 60 -7.75 19.79 8.81
C ARG A 60 -7.37 20.37 10.17
N GLY A 61 -6.13 20.16 10.60
CA GLY A 61 -5.55 20.84 11.77
C GLY A 61 -5.85 20.18 13.14
N GLY A 62 -6.25 18.91 13.18
CA GLY A 62 -6.49 18.18 14.44
C GLY A 62 -7.86 18.46 15.08
N THR A 63 -8.77 19.13 14.37
CA THR A 63 -10.09 19.55 14.86
C THR A 63 -11.15 18.43 14.87
N GLY A 64 -10.76 17.17 14.61
CA GLY A 64 -11.67 16.04 14.44
C GLY A 64 -11.99 15.77 12.97
N PRO A 65 -12.72 14.69 12.66
CA PRO A 65 -12.92 14.21 11.29
C PRO A 65 -13.53 15.27 10.37
N ASP A 66 -13.10 15.27 9.10
CA ASP A 66 -13.58 16.23 8.12
C ASP A 66 -15.09 16.07 7.92
N THR A 67 -15.84 17.14 8.23
CA THR A 67 -17.31 17.13 8.22
C THR A 67 -17.87 17.92 7.03
N ASP A 68 -17.02 18.62 6.27
CA ASP A 68 -17.48 19.32 5.07
C ASP A 68 -17.86 18.31 3.97
N PRO A 69 -19.11 18.32 3.48
CA PRO A 69 -19.52 17.39 2.44
C PRO A 69 -18.70 17.53 1.15
N THR A 70 -18.17 18.72 0.84
CA THR A 70 -17.38 18.95 -0.37
C THR A 70 -16.01 18.27 -0.28
N SER A 71 -15.33 18.42 0.85
CA SER A 71 -14.03 17.78 1.10
C SER A 71 -14.14 16.26 1.18
N ILE A 72 -15.23 15.72 1.75
CA ILE A 72 -15.50 14.27 1.79
C ILE A 72 -15.65 13.70 0.39
N VAL A 73 -16.41 14.38 -0.49
CA VAL A 73 -16.62 13.95 -1.88
C VAL A 73 -15.30 14.00 -2.66
N GLU A 74 -14.52 15.07 -2.51
CA GLU A 74 -13.23 15.20 -3.19
C GLU A 74 -12.23 14.15 -2.71
N ASN A 75 -12.17 13.88 -1.40
CA ASN A 75 -11.35 12.82 -0.83
C ASN A 75 -11.72 11.44 -1.42
N LYS A 76 -13.02 11.13 -1.49
CA LYS A 76 -13.51 9.88 -2.07
C LYS A 76 -13.14 9.78 -3.55
N ARG A 77 -13.29 10.86 -4.31
CA ARG A 77 -12.92 10.91 -5.73
C ARG A 77 -11.43 10.62 -5.92
N ARG A 78 -10.58 11.31 -5.17
CA ARG A 78 -9.13 11.14 -5.25
C ARG A 78 -8.69 9.72 -4.90
N ARG A 79 -9.33 9.11 -3.91
CA ARG A 79 -9.09 7.72 -3.52
C ARG A 79 -9.43 6.75 -4.65
N ILE A 80 -10.58 6.93 -5.31
CA ILE A 80 -10.98 6.11 -6.46
C ILE A 80 -9.99 6.29 -7.62
N GLU A 81 -9.53 7.51 -7.91
CA GLU A 81 -8.53 7.77 -8.95
C GLU A 81 -7.21 7.03 -8.68
N LEU A 82 -6.75 7.01 -7.43
CA LEU A 82 -5.54 6.29 -7.03
C LEU A 82 -5.72 4.77 -7.12
N VAL A 83 -6.87 4.24 -6.69
CA VAL A 83 -7.21 2.82 -6.82
C VAL A 83 -7.18 2.40 -8.28
N MET A 84 -7.80 3.19 -9.17
CA MET A 84 -7.74 2.94 -10.61
C MET A 84 -6.30 3.05 -11.12
N ALA A 85 -5.51 4.06 -10.75
CA ALA A 85 -4.12 4.16 -11.18
C ALA A 85 -3.27 2.93 -10.76
N ILE A 86 -3.51 2.39 -9.57
CA ILE A 86 -2.89 1.15 -9.09
C ILE A 86 -3.31 -0.02 -9.96
N ASP A 87 -4.61 -0.23 -10.15
CA ASP A 87 -5.10 -1.38 -10.91
C ASP A 87 -4.60 -1.37 -12.36
N ASP A 88 -4.47 -0.18 -12.95
CA ASP A 88 -3.99 0.03 -14.31
C ASP A 88 -2.51 -0.31 -14.43
N TRP A 89 -1.74 0.12 -13.43
CA TRP A 89 -0.34 -0.26 -13.30
C TRP A 89 -0.21 -1.78 -13.17
N VAL A 90 -1.01 -2.40 -12.31
CA VAL A 90 -1.04 -3.85 -12.07
C VAL A 90 -1.36 -4.61 -13.36
N VAL A 91 -2.38 -4.19 -14.11
CA VAL A 91 -2.77 -4.78 -15.40
C VAL A 91 -1.68 -4.66 -16.46
N ARG A 92 -0.93 -3.55 -16.50
CA ARG A 92 0.16 -3.32 -17.46
C ARG A 92 1.46 -4.04 -17.13
N ASN A 93 1.75 -4.22 -15.84
CA ASN A 93 3.05 -4.75 -15.39
C ASN A 93 2.99 -6.25 -15.10
N LEU A 94 1.83 -6.82 -14.77
CA LEU A 94 1.71 -8.24 -14.47
C LEU A 94 1.31 -9.06 -15.71
N PRO A 95 1.95 -10.21 -15.95
CA PRO A 95 1.50 -11.14 -16.98
C PRO A 95 0.10 -11.67 -16.64
N GLN A 96 -0.89 -11.32 -17.45
CA GLN A 96 -2.26 -11.84 -17.30
C GLN A 96 -2.29 -13.32 -17.66
N HIS A 97 -2.28 -14.19 -16.65
CA HIS A 97 -2.38 -15.63 -16.85
C HIS A 97 -3.79 -15.96 -17.33
N ARG A 98 -3.92 -16.29 -18.62
CA ARG A 98 -5.19 -16.55 -19.34
C ARG A 98 -5.87 -17.88 -18.99
N LEU A 99 -5.28 -18.70 -18.12
CA LEU A 99 -5.71 -20.07 -17.87
C LEU A 99 -6.01 -20.27 -16.38
N GLY A 100 -7.30 -20.21 -16.01
CA GLY A 100 -7.81 -21.01 -14.88
C GLY A 100 -8.03 -20.34 -13.52
N ALA A 101 -8.37 -19.06 -13.44
CA ALA A 101 -8.55 -18.40 -12.13
C ALA A 101 -9.96 -17.85 -11.88
N THR A 102 -10.49 -18.10 -10.68
CA THR A 102 -11.72 -17.50 -10.14
C THR A 102 -11.67 -15.98 -10.26
N LEU A 103 -12.72 -15.39 -10.84
CA LEU A 103 -12.86 -13.93 -10.92
C LEU A 103 -12.94 -13.38 -9.49
N HIS A 104 -11.90 -12.71 -9.01
CA HIS A 104 -12.02 -11.97 -7.75
C HIS A 104 -12.88 -10.74 -7.98
N THR A 105 -13.84 -10.53 -7.09
CA THR A 105 -14.71 -9.34 -7.08
C THR A 105 -13.97 -8.09 -6.62
N GLU A 106 -12.72 -8.23 -6.17
CA GLU A 106 -11.93 -7.16 -5.58
C GLU A 106 -10.62 -6.95 -6.33
N THR A 107 -10.25 -5.69 -6.51
CA THR A 107 -9.06 -5.26 -7.25
C THR A 107 -7.86 -5.11 -6.31
N VAL A 108 -6.62 -5.19 -6.84
CA VAL A 108 -5.41 -4.99 -6.01
C VAL A 108 -5.40 -3.59 -5.40
N GLY A 109 -5.81 -2.58 -6.17
CA GLY A 109 -5.97 -1.22 -5.71
C GLY A 109 -6.97 -1.11 -4.56
N SER A 110 -8.10 -1.84 -4.61
CA SER A 110 -9.06 -1.86 -3.51
C SER A 110 -8.50 -2.50 -2.24
N VAL A 111 -7.66 -3.53 -2.36
CA VAL A 111 -7.01 -4.15 -1.19
C VAL A 111 -5.98 -3.19 -0.58
N ILE A 112 -5.17 -2.53 -1.42
CA ILE A 112 -4.19 -1.53 -0.97
C ILE A 112 -4.90 -0.33 -0.30
N ASP A 113 -6.06 0.10 -0.81
CA ASP A 113 -6.86 1.16 -0.17
C ASP A 113 -7.29 0.79 1.24
N ARG A 114 -7.79 -0.44 1.44
CA ARG A 114 -8.19 -0.93 2.77
C ARG A 114 -6.99 -1.11 3.70
N LEU A 115 -5.85 -1.59 3.18
CA LEU A 115 -4.62 -1.71 3.94
C LEU A 115 -4.13 -0.34 4.43
N ALA A 116 -4.19 0.68 3.56
CA ALA A 116 -3.86 2.05 3.92
C ALA A 116 -4.82 2.60 5.00
N GLU A 117 -6.13 2.37 4.86
CA GLU A 117 -7.13 2.79 5.84
C GLU A 117 -6.90 2.12 7.22
N ALA A 118 -6.70 0.80 7.23
CA ALA A 118 -6.44 0.05 8.45
C ALA A 118 -5.13 0.47 9.13
N SER A 119 -4.08 0.73 8.34
CA SER A 119 -2.82 1.24 8.86
C SER A 119 -3.03 2.59 9.56
N VAL A 120 -3.70 3.54 8.92
CA VAL A 120 -3.99 4.85 9.53
C VAL A 120 -4.81 4.70 10.81
N ARG A 121 -5.84 3.83 10.82
CA ARG A 121 -6.66 3.58 12.01
C ARG A 121 -5.86 2.98 13.17
N ALA A 122 -5.05 1.95 12.92
CA ALA A 122 -4.26 1.29 13.96
C ALA A 122 -3.24 2.25 14.59
N HIS A 123 -2.60 3.08 13.75
CA HIS A 123 -1.65 4.07 14.23
C HIS A 123 -2.32 5.22 14.97
N HIS A 124 -3.47 5.69 14.50
CA HIS A 124 -4.25 6.69 15.22
C HIS A 124 -4.68 6.15 16.59
N ALA A 125 -5.24 4.93 16.65
CA ALA A 125 -5.60 4.26 17.88
C ALA A 125 -4.42 4.17 18.85
N LEU A 126 -3.21 3.85 18.36
CA LEU A 126 -2.00 3.80 19.18
C LEU A 126 -1.62 5.16 19.80
N MET A 127 -1.92 6.27 19.11
CA MET A 127 -1.62 7.61 19.61
C MET A 127 -2.72 8.18 20.53
N THR A 128 -3.95 7.68 20.43
CA THR A 128 -5.10 8.27 21.13
C THR A 128 -5.69 7.42 22.26
N LEU A 129 -5.42 6.11 22.27
CA LEU A 129 -6.01 5.17 23.23
C LEU A 129 -4.94 4.57 24.15
N ASP A 130 -5.38 4.05 25.30
CA ASP A 130 -4.53 3.32 26.22
C ASP A 130 -4.12 1.96 25.65
N ALA A 131 -2.95 1.46 26.07
CA ALA A 131 -2.40 0.20 25.59
C ALA A 131 -3.26 -1.04 25.89
N ASN A 132 -4.17 -0.95 26.87
CA ASN A 132 -5.08 -2.03 27.26
C ASN A 132 -6.50 -1.87 26.68
N ASP A 133 -6.69 -0.94 25.73
CA ASP A 133 -7.97 -0.72 25.08
C ASP A 133 -8.25 -1.84 24.05
N GLU A 134 -9.43 -2.44 24.13
CA GLU A 134 -9.89 -3.46 23.18
C GLU A 134 -9.98 -2.90 21.75
N ILE A 135 -10.27 -1.61 21.60
CA ILE A 135 -10.36 -0.93 20.30
C ILE A 135 -8.97 -0.85 19.64
N LEU A 136 -7.92 -0.59 20.43
CA LEU A 136 -6.54 -0.64 19.96
C LEU A 136 -6.21 -2.05 19.45
N HIS A 137 -6.48 -3.06 20.27
CA HIS A 137 -6.18 -4.45 19.91
C HIS A 137 -6.91 -4.88 18.64
N SER A 138 -8.20 -4.55 18.53
CA SER A 138 -9.01 -4.85 17.34
C SER A 138 -8.47 -4.15 16.07
N ALA A 139 -8.04 -2.89 16.17
CA ALA A 139 -7.47 -2.17 15.03
C ALA A 139 -6.16 -2.79 14.53
N TRP A 140 -5.28 -3.22 15.44
CA TRP A 140 -4.04 -3.91 15.09
C TRP A 140 -4.28 -5.32 14.56
N HIS A 141 -5.23 -6.06 15.14
CA HIS A 141 -5.63 -7.37 14.62
C HIS A 141 -6.16 -7.27 13.19
N HIS A 142 -7.04 -6.30 12.92
CA HIS A 142 -7.57 -6.07 11.58
C HIS A 142 -6.49 -5.69 10.57
N LEU A 143 -5.49 -4.90 10.99
CA LEU A 143 -4.34 -4.58 10.15
C LEU A 143 -3.51 -5.82 9.80
N ALA A 144 -3.28 -6.71 10.77
CA ALA A 144 -2.56 -7.96 10.54
C ALA A 144 -3.30 -8.85 9.54
N GLU A 145 -4.62 -9.06 9.72
CA GLU A 145 -5.42 -9.87 8.79
C GLU A 145 -5.40 -9.33 7.36
N LEU A 146 -5.47 -8.00 7.18
CA LEU A 146 -5.39 -7.38 5.86
C LEU A 146 -3.99 -7.51 5.24
N SER A 147 -2.95 -7.49 6.06
CA SER A 147 -1.56 -7.65 5.59
C SER A 147 -1.33 -9.08 5.09
N ASP A 148 -1.78 -10.07 5.88
CA ASP A 148 -1.72 -11.49 5.50
C ASP A 148 -2.54 -11.78 4.24
N ALA A 149 -3.77 -11.25 4.16
CA ALA A 149 -4.63 -11.40 3.00
C ALA A 149 -4.03 -10.76 1.73
N TYR A 150 -3.31 -9.63 1.88
CA TYR A 150 -2.59 -9.00 0.78
C TYR A 150 -1.41 -9.86 0.31
N ASP A 151 -0.60 -10.38 1.22
CA ASP A 151 0.55 -11.21 0.86
C ASP A 151 0.12 -12.55 0.21
N ASP A 152 -0.99 -13.12 0.67
CA ASP A 152 -1.63 -14.27 0.02
C ASP A 152 -2.13 -13.93 -1.38
N LEU A 153 -2.75 -12.76 -1.56
CA LEU A 153 -3.17 -12.28 -2.88
C LEU A 153 -1.97 -12.09 -3.82
N VAL A 154 -0.89 -11.47 -3.36
CA VAL A 154 0.34 -11.30 -4.13
C VAL A 154 0.91 -12.65 -4.54
N ARG A 155 0.98 -13.61 -3.61
CA ARG A 155 1.47 -14.96 -3.88
C ARG A 155 0.62 -15.67 -4.92
N ASP A 156 -0.70 -15.56 -4.83
CA ASP A 156 -1.64 -16.18 -5.77
C ASP A 156 -1.60 -15.53 -7.16
N VAL A 157 -1.42 -14.21 -7.24
CA VAL A 157 -1.27 -13.47 -8.49
C VAL A 157 0.05 -13.83 -9.19
N LEU A 158 1.16 -13.86 -8.44
CA LEU A 158 2.47 -14.26 -8.96
C LEU A 158 2.50 -15.74 -9.38
N ALA A 159 1.76 -16.60 -8.69
CA ALA A 159 1.61 -18.01 -9.07
C ALA A 159 0.67 -18.23 -10.27
N GLY A 160 0.09 -17.18 -10.85
CA GLY A 160 -0.86 -17.27 -11.96
C GLY A 160 -2.21 -17.91 -11.58
N ARG A 161 -2.48 -18.06 -10.28
CA ARG A 161 -3.69 -18.70 -9.74
C ARG A 161 -4.88 -17.75 -9.60
N ARG A 162 -4.65 -16.43 -9.71
CA ARG A 162 -5.69 -15.39 -9.62
C ARG A 162 -5.70 -14.48 -10.85
N ARG A 163 -6.90 -14.23 -11.39
CA ARG A 163 -7.14 -13.23 -12.42
C ARG A 163 -7.71 -11.98 -11.77
N LEU A 164 -7.09 -10.86 -12.05
CA LEU A 164 -7.56 -9.55 -11.63
C LEU A 164 -8.56 -9.03 -12.67
N PRO A 165 -9.64 -8.37 -12.23
CA PRO A 165 -10.56 -7.72 -13.16
C PRO A 165 -9.81 -6.62 -13.93
N ALA A 166 -9.83 -6.73 -15.27
CA ALA A 166 -9.45 -5.64 -16.15
C ALA A 166 -10.70 -4.79 -16.37
N TRP A 167 -10.64 -3.52 -16.00
CA TRP A 167 -11.68 -2.53 -16.24
C TRP A 167 -11.36 -1.73 -17.51
#